data_AF-A0A968JN77-F1
#
_entry.id   AF-A0A968JN77-F1
#
_cell.length_a   1.000
_cell.length_b   1.000
_cell.length_c   1.000
_cell.angle_alpha   90.00
_cell.angle_beta   90.00
_cell.angle_gamma   90.00
#
_symmetry.space_group_name_H-M   'P 1'
#
loop_
_entity.id
_entity.type
_entity.pdbx_description
1 polymer ?
#
loop_
_entity_poly.entity_id
_entity_poly.type
_entity_poly.pdbx_seq_one_letter_code
_entity_poly.pdbx_strand_id
1 'polypeptide(L)'
;MENITTKSFWQKPEGKTGILGIIGMIAGGGYLLYKALPFLISLTQNILHLSFLLLGLGALIYIVLDPKIRNLIFYLYKSFVRKITGIFIQIDPIGS
;
A
#
# COMPACT_ATOMS: atom_id res chain seq x y z
N MET A 1 10.91 -28.18 -24.40
CA MET A 1 10.62 -26.79 -24.03
C MET A 1 10.69 -26.71 -22.52
N GLU A 2 11.81 -26.22 -21.99
CA GLU A 2 12.01 -26.07 -20.55
C GLU A 2 10.95 -25.10 -20.00
N ASN A 3 10.11 -25.57 -19.09
CA ASN A 3 9.07 -24.77 -18.47
C ASN A 3 9.75 -23.82 -17.46
N ILE A 4 10.22 -22.66 -17.94
CA ILE A 4 10.77 -21.61 -17.08
C ILE A 4 9.58 -21.00 -16.31
N THR A 5 9.15 -21.69 -15.25
CA THR A 5 8.14 -21.16 -14.33
C THR A 5 8.78 -20.05 -13.53
N THR A 6 8.71 -18.83 -14.07
CA THR A 6 9.18 -17.63 -13.37
C THR A 6 8.48 -17.56 -12.01
N LYS A 7 9.26 -17.69 -10.93
CA LYS A 7 8.71 -17.69 -9.56
C LYS A 7 7.89 -16.41 -9.35
N SER A 8 6.68 -16.57 -8.81
CA SER A 8 5.80 -15.44 -8.50
C SER A 8 6.49 -14.49 -7.52
N PHE A 9 6.23 -13.18 -7.62
CA PHE A 9 6.85 -12.16 -6.76
C PHE A 9 6.74 -12.50 -5.26
N TRP A 10 5.61 -13.06 -4.84
CA TRP A 10 5.34 -13.49 -3.47
C TRP A 10 6.19 -14.68 -2.99
N GLN A 11 6.78 -15.44 -3.90
CA GLN A 11 7.67 -16.56 -3.60
C GLN A 11 9.13 -16.13 -3.45
N LYS A 12 9.47 -14.92 -3.89
CA LYS A 12 10.81 -14.33 -3.72
C LYS A 12 10.97 -13.79 -2.29
N PRO A 13 12.20 -13.74 -1.74
CA PRO A 13 12.45 -13.11 -0.44
C PRO A 13 11.96 -11.64 -0.38
N GLU A 14 11.94 -10.95 -1.53
CA GLU A 14 11.29 -9.64 -1.72
C GLU A 14 9.79 -9.65 -1.42
N GLY A 15 9.08 -10.71 -1.80
CA GLY A 15 7.65 -10.87 -1.56
C GLY A 15 7.33 -11.05 -0.08
N LYS A 16 8.17 -11.80 0.66
CA LYS A 16 7.97 -12.04 2.10
C LYS A 16 8.16 -10.76 2.93
N THR A 17 9.17 -9.96 2.60
CA THR A 17 9.36 -8.62 3.20
C THR A 17 8.26 -7.64 2.77
N GLY A 18 7.79 -7.75 1.52
CA GLY A 18 6.61 -7.03 1.03
C GLY A 18 5.31 -7.40 1.77
N ILE A 19 5.11 -8.64 2.20
CA ILE A 19 3.95 -9.00 3.05
C ILE A 19 4.07 -8.30 4.41
N LEU A 20 5.25 -8.31 5.01
CA LEU A 20 5.50 -7.65 6.30
C LEU A 20 5.26 -6.14 6.23
N GLY A 21 5.69 -5.50 5.14
CA GLY A 21 5.46 -4.07 4.87
C GLY A 21 3.97 -3.73 4.77
N ILE A 22 3.17 -4.56 4.08
CA ILE A 22 1.71 -4.38 3.98
C ILE A 22 1.06 -4.54 5.36
N ILE A 23 1.47 -5.56 6.13
CA ILE A 23 0.95 -5.77 7.49
C ILE A 23 1.27 -4.56 8.37
N GLY A 24 2.50 -4.05 8.34
CA GLY A 24 2.89 -2.85 9.08
C GLY A 24 2.13 -1.60 8.63
N MET A 25 1.85 -1.45 7.34
CA MET A 25 1.10 -0.32 6.79
C MET A 25 -0.38 -0.38 7.19
N ILE A 26 -1.00 -1.56 7.21
CA ILE A 26 -2.38 -1.76 7.68
C ILE A 26 -2.47 -1.50 9.18
N ALA A 27 -1.56 -2.05 9.98
CA ALA A 27 -1.54 -1.86 11.43
C ALA A 27 -1.28 -0.39 11.81
N GLY A 28 -0.28 0.23 11.20
CA GLY A 28 0.05 1.64 11.40
C GLY A 28 -1.07 2.58 10.91
N GLY A 29 -1.63 2.30 9.74
CA GLY A 29 -2.78 3.04 9.21
C GLY A 29 -4.01 2.93 10.10
N GLY A 30 -4.33 1.73 10.60
CA GLY A 30 -5.42 1.50 11.54
C GLY A 30 -5.23 2.24 12.87
N TYR A 31 -4.01 2.25 13.42
CA TYR A 31 -3.71 2.99 14.65
C TYR A 31 -3.82 4.51 14.47
N LEU A 32 -3.31 5.06 13.36
CA LEU A 32 -3.46 6.48 13.04
C LEU A 32 -4.93 6.87 12.85
N LEU A 33 -5.72 5.99 12.21
CA LEU A 33 -7.15 6.20 12.01
C LEU A 33 -7.89 6.20 13.36
N TYR A 34 -7.56 5.28 14.27
CA TYR A 34 -8.10 5.27 15.63
C TYR A 34 -7.84 6.58 16.37
N LYS A 35 -6.62 7.11 16.26
CA LYS A 35 -6.25 8.41 16.85
C LYS A 35 -6.94 9.60 16.17
N ALA A 36 -7.31 9.47 14.89
CA ALA A 36 -8.02 10.50 14.14
C ALA A 36 -9.55 10.50 14.38
N LEU A 37 -10.12 9.44 14.99
CA LEU A 37 -11.56 9.35 15.28
C LEU A 37 -12.13 10.57 16.04
N PRO A 38 -11.48 11.14 17.08
CA PRO A 38 -11.99 12.31 17.77
C PRO A 38 -12.03 13.55 16.86
N PHE A 39 -11.06 13.67 15.96
CA PHE A 39 -11.00 14.75 14.98
C PHE A 39 -12.14 14.61 13.96
N LEU A 40 -12.41 13.39 13.47
CA LEU A 40 -13.57 13.11 12.61
C LEU A 40 -14.89 13.54 13.28
N ILE A 41 -15.06 13.28 14.58
CA ILE A 41 -16.25 13.69 15.35
C ILE A 41 -16.36 15.22 15.44
N SER A 42 -15.24 15.94 15.58
CA SER A 42 -15.26 17.41 15.58
C SER A 42 -15.62 18.01 14.21
N LEU A 43 -15.25 17.34 13.11
CA LEU A 43 -15.56 17.79 11.75
C LEU A 43 -17.04 17.61 11.39
N THR A 44 -17.74 16.64 11.98
CA THR A 44 -19.17 16.43 11.72
C THR A 44 -20.07 17.46 12.42
N GLN A 45 -19.53 18.24 13.36
CA GLN A 45 -20.27 19.31 14.04
C GLN A 45 -20.62 20.47 13.11
N ASN A 46 -19.98 20.57 11.94
CA ASN A 46 -20.17 21.67 11.01
C ASN A 46 -20.47 21.14 9.60
N ILE A 47 -21.59 21.55 9.00
CA ILE A 47 -22.09 21.03 7.70
C ILE A 47 -21.06 21.22 6.57
N LEU A 48 -20.36 22.36 6.57
CA LEU A 48 -19.27 22.63 5.61
C LEU A 48 -18.14 21.60 5.72
N HIS A 49 -17.70 21.31 6.94
CA HIS A 49 -16.58 20.39 7.19
C HIS A 49 -17.00 18.95 6.89
N LEU A 50 -18.23 18.58 7.23
CA LEU A 50 -18.84 17.29 6.87
C LEU A 50 -18.89 17.08 5.35
N SER A 51 -19.23 18.13 4.58
CA SER A 51 -19.23 18.06 3.11
C SER A 51 -17.83 17.84 2.53
N PHE A 52 -16.81 18.55 3.02
CA PHE A 52 -15.43 18.33 2.60
C PHE A 52 -14.92 16.94 2.97
N LEU A 53 -15.28 16.45 4.15
CA LEU A 53 -14.93 15.11 4.62
C LEU A 53 -15.54 14.04 3.71
N LEU A 54 -16.83 14.16 3.38
CA LEU A 54 -17.52 13.24 2.47
C LEU A 54 -16.94 13.28 1.05
N LEU A 55 -16.62 14.46 0.52
CA LEU A 55 -15.96 14.59 -0.78
C LEU A 55 -14.57 13.94 -0.78
N GLY A 56 -13.78 14.18 0.28
CA GLY A 56 -12.47 13.57 0.45
C GLY A 56 -12.55 12.04 0.56
N LEU A 57 -13.51 11.52 1.34
CA LEU A 57 -13.79 10.10 1.44
C LEU A 57 -14.22 9.50 0.09
N GLY A 58 -15.12 10.16 -0.63
CA GLY A 58 -15.56 9.73 -1.96
C GLY A 58 -14.41 9.65 -2.95
N ALA A 59 -13.53 10.66 -2.95
CA ALA A 59 -12.32 10.66 -3.77
C ALA A 59 -11.34 9.54 -3.36
N LEU A 60 -11.15 9.30 -2.06
CA LEU A 60 -10.30 8.23 -1.56
C LEU A 60 -10.81 6.85 -2.00
N ILE A 61 -12.12 6.63 -1.87
CA ILE A 61 -12.79 5.40 -2.31
C ILE A 61 -12.59 5.23 -3.82
N TYR A 62 -12.80 6.28 -4.61
CA TYR A 62 -12.57 6.25 -6.05
C TYR A 62 -11.14 5.83 -6.42
N ILE A 63 -10.13 6.40 -5.73
CA ILE A 63 -8.71 6.05 -5.92
C ILE A 63 -8.43 4.57 -5.62
N VAL A 64 -9.07 4.01 -4.58
CA VAL A 64 -8.89 2.61 -4.19
C VAL A 64 -9.62 1.65 -5.14
N LEU A 65 -10.78 2.05 -5.65
CA LEU A 65 -11.59 1.23 -6.56
C LEU A 65 -11.09 1.29 -8.01
N ASP A 66 -10.48 2.39 -8.45
CA ASP A 66 -9.99 2.51 -9.82
C ASP A 66 -8.83 1.51 -10.08
N PRO A 67 -9.01 0.57 -11.04
CA PRO A 67 -8.02 -0.46 -11.32
C PRO A 67 -6.70 0.10 -11.85
N LYS A 68 -6.71 1.25 -12.53
CA LYS A 68 -5.49 1.89 -13.06
C LYS A 68 -4.64 2.40 -11.92
N ILE A 69 -5.25 3.11 -10.97
CA ILE A 69 -4.54 3.69 -9.82
C ILE A 69 -4.04 2.58 -8.91
N ARG A 70 -4.85 1.55 -8.66
CA ARG A 70 -4.43 0.38 -7.88
C ARG A 70 -3.21 -0.32 -8.49
N ASN A 71 -3.19 -0.49 -9.81
CA ASN A 71 -2.02 -1.05 -10.49
C ASN A 71 -0.79 -0.15 -10.35
N LEU A 72 -0.92 1.16 -10.50
CA LEU A 72 0.19 2.11 -10.34
C LEU A 72 0.77 2.06 -8.91
N ILE A 73 -0.09 2.08 -7.89
CA ILE A 73 0.31 1.96 -6.49
C ILE A 73 1.03 0.63 -6.26
N PHE A 74 0.54 -0.46 -6.83
CA PHE A 74 1.19 -1.77 -6.73
C PHE A 74 2.58 -1.78 -7.38
N TYR A 75 2.76 -1.14 -8.54
CA TYR A 75 4.08 -1.00 -9.17
C TYR A 75 5.04 -0.15 -8.35
N LEU A 76 4.56 0.98 -7.79
CA LEU A 76 5.33 1.83 -6.88
C LEU A 76 5.76 1.06 -5.63
N TYR A 77 4.82 0.31 -5.04
CA TYR A 77 5.08 -0.55 -3.90
C TYR A 77 6.16 -1.59 -4.20
N LYS A 78 6.05 -2.28 -5.34
CA LYS A 78 7.02 -3.28 -5.80
C LYS A 78 8.42 -2.69 -5.99
N SER A 79 8.50 -1.49 -6.59
CA SER A 79 9.76 -0.76 -6.78
C SER A 79 10.39 -0.38 -5.44
N PHE A 80 9.58 0.12 -4.50
CA PHE A 80 10.05 0.53 -3.18
C PHE A 80 10.55 -0.65 -2.35
N VAL A 81 9.80 -1.75 -2.30
CA VAL A 81 10.23 -2.98 -1.59
C VAL A 81 11.54 -3.49 -2.16
N ARG A 82 11.67 -3.56 -3.49
CA ARG A 82 12.92 -3.97 -4.15
C ARG A 82 14.10 -3.08 -3.79
N LYS A 83 13.88 -1.77 -3.74
CA LYS A 83 14.91 -0.81 -3.35
C LYS A 83 15.34 -1.02 -1.90
N ILE A 84 14.39 -1.23 -0.99
CA ILE A 84 14.69 -1.53 0.42
C ILE A 84 15.42 -2.86 0.54
N THR A 85 14.91 -3.93 -0.07
CA THR A 85 15.52 -5.26 0.04
C THR A 85 16.88 -5.32 -0.62
N GLY A 86 17.12 -4.54 -1.68
CA GLY A 86 18.44 -4.42 -2.30
C GLY A 86 19.48 -3.71 -1.44
N ILE A 87 19.07 -2.94 -0.42
CA ILE A 87 19.99 -2.33 0.56
C ILE A 87 20.39 -3.37 1.62
N PHE A 88 19.47 -4.25 2.02
CA PHE A 88 19.70 -5.21 3.11
C PHE A 88 20.15 -6.60 2.63
N ILE A 89 19.93 -6.92 1.37
CA ILE A 89 20.29 -8.18 0.73
C ILE A 89 20.98 -7.78 -0.58
N GLN A 90 22.26 -8.15 -0.76
CA GLN A 90 22.90 -8.05 -2.08
C GLN A 90 22.18 -9.01 -3.02
N ILE A 91 21.29 -8.46 -3.84
CA ILE A 91 20.64 -9.21 -4.90
C ILE A 91 21.68 -9.26 -6.02
N ASP A 92 22.24 -10.44 -6.26
CA ASP A 92 22.99 -10.65 -7.49
C ASP A 92 22.08 -10.26 -8.66
N PRO A 93 22.52 -9.36 -9.56
CA PRO A 93 21.65 -8.70 -10.52
C PRO A 93 21.01 -9.66 -11.55
N ILE A 94 21.37 -10.94 -11.53
CA ILE A 94 20.96 -11.96 -12.49
C ILE A 94 20.97 -13.33 -11.79
N GLY A 95 19.82 -13.90 -11.43
CA GLY A 95 19.79 -15.24 -10.81
C GLY A 95 18.43 -15.71 -10.27
N SER A 96 17.68 -16.43 -11.11
CA SER A 96 16.44 -17.20 -10.87
C SER A 96 15.06 -16.51 -10.91
#